data_AF-A0A9Q3EQE6-F1
#
_entry.id   AF-A0A9Q3EQE6-F1
#
_cell.length_a   1.000
_cell.length_b   1.000
_cell.length_c   1.000
_cell.angle_alpha   90.00
_cell.angle_beta   90.00
_cell.angle_gamma   90.00
#
_symmetry.space_group_name_H-M   'P 1'
#
loop_
_entity.id
_entity.type
_entity.pdbx_description
1 polymer ?
#
loop_
_entity_poly.entity_id
_entity_poly.type
_entity_poly.pdbx_seq_one_letter_code
_entity_poly.pdbx_strand_id
1 'polypeptide(L)' 'MSRWQISIQEYRDNMTIVYKAGNIHMNADRLRRWALANTPDNPAYVPLEAEPQIPIEVINITDIGTEFFEGVRES' A
#
# COMPACT_ATOMS: atom_id res chain seq x y z
N MET A 1 13.53 -5.30 6.33
CA MET A 1 12.11 -4.91 6.27
C MET A 1 11.65 -4.91 4.84
N SER A 2 10.53 -5.56 4.54
CA SER A 2 10.00 -5.68 3.17
C SER A 2 9.54 -4.30 2.68
N ARG A 3 9.96 -3.87 1.48
CA ARG A 3 9.71 -2.54 0.89
C ARG A 3 8.26 -2.04 0.97
N TRP A 4 7.29 -2.96 1.06
CA TRP A 4 5.85 -2.68 1.03
C TRP A 4 5.18 -2.65 2.40
N GLN A 5 5.93 -2.93 3.47
CA GLN A 5 5.35 -3.08 4.80
C GLN A 5 4.76 -1.78 5.34
N ILE A 6 5.42 -0.63 5.07
CA ILE A 6 4.95 0.69 5.49
C ILE A 6 3.68 1.09 4.73
N SER A 7 3.70 0.98 3.40
CA SER A 7 2.53 1.33 2.58
C SER A 7 1.31 0.45 2.91
N ILE A 8 1.48 -0.84 3.21
CA ILE A 8 0.34 -1.69 3.62
C ILE A 8 -0.22 -1.27 4.98
N GLN A 9 0.60 -0.73 5.88
CA GLN A 9 0.16 -0.27 7.20
C GLN A 9 -0.69 1.01 7.12
N GLU A 10 -0.42 1.92 6.19
CA GLU A 10 -1.23 3.13 5.97
C GLU A 10 -2.69 2.82 5.62
N TYR A 11 -2.92 1.70 4.92
CA TYR A 11 -4.27 1.29 4.53
C TYR A 11 -4.88 0.24 5.46
N ARG A 12 -4.19 -0.20 6.52
CA ARG A 12 -4.65 -1.35 7.33
C ARG A 12 -5.99 -1.13 8.02
N ASP A 13 -6.31 0.11 8.37
CA ASP A 13 -7.59 0.46 9.01
C ASP A 13 -8.72 0.71 8.00
N ASN A 14 -8.38 0.86 6.72
CA ASN A 14 -9.33 1.16 5.63
C ASN A 14 -9.43 0.05 4.57
N MET A 15 -8.59 -0.98 4.64
CA MET A 15 -8.49 -2.05 3.64
C MET A 15 -8.39 -3.42 4.31
N THR A 16 -9.25 -4.34 3.89
CA THR A 16 -9.17 -5.76 4.26
C THR A 16 -8.67 -6.56 3.06
N ILE A 17 -7.56 -7.29 3.23
CA ILE A 17 -7.04 -8.19 2.20
C ILE A 17 -7.69 -9.56 2.36
N VAL A 18 -8.42 -10.02 1.33
CA VAL A 18 -9.10 -11.32 1.33
C VAL A 18 -8.59 -12.14 0.15
N TYR A 19 -8.19 -13.38 0.43
CA TYR A 19 -7.87 -14.33 -0.64
C TYR A 19 -9.12 -14.68 -1.45
N LYS A 20 -9.02 -14.67 -2.78
CA LYS A 20 -10.07 -15.13 -3.69
C LYS A 20 -9.48 -15.97 -4.82
N ALA A 21 -10.18 -17.05 -5.17
CA ALA A 21 -9.78 -17.94 -6.24
C ALA A 21 -9.87 -17.26 -7.62
N GLY A 22 -9.01 -17.68 -8.56
CA GLY A 22 -8.76 -16.98 -9.83
C GLY A 22 -9.98 -16.75 -10.73
N ASN A 23 -10.96 -17.67 -10.73
CA ASN A 23 -12.17 -17.50 -11.55
C ASN A 23 -13.02 -16.29 -11.12
N ILE A 24 -12.98 -15.90 -9.85
CA ILE A 24 -13.72 -14.73 -9.34
C ILE A 24 -13.01 -13.42 -9.72
N HIS A 25 -11.72 -13.48 -10.06
CA HIS A 25 -10.88 -12.33 -10.40
C HIS A 25 -10.62 -12.15 -11.90
N MET A 26 -11.44 -12.77 -12.77
CA MET A 26 -11.25 -12.64 -14.22
C MET A 26 -11.19 -11.20 -14.72
N ASN A 27 -11.89 -10.26 -14.08
CA ASN A 27 -11.80 -8.84 -14.46
C ASN A 27 -10.40 -8.27 -14.19
N ALA A 28 -9.84 -8.51 -13.00
CA ALA A 28 -8.49 -8.08 -12.65
C ALA A 28 -7.43 -8.82 -13.48
N ASP A 29 -7.61 -10.11 -13.74
CA ASP A 29 -6.71 -10.90 -14.58
C ASP A 29 -6.76 -10.42 -16.05
N ARG A 30 -7.94 -10.09 -16.57
CA ARG A 30 -8.11 -9.50 -17.92
C ARG A 30 -7.48 -8.12 -18.01
N LEU A 31 -7.69 -7.25 -17.01
CA LEU A 31 -7.05 -5.93 -16.96
C LEU A 31 -5.52 -6.04 -16.88
N ARG A 32 -4.99 -7.06 -16.20
CA ARG A 32 -3.54 -7.31 -16.16
C ARG A 32 -2.98 -7.76 -17.51
N ARG A 33 -3.71 -8.62 -18.23
CA ARG A 33 -3.30 -9.15 -19.54
C ARG A 33 -3.53 -8.16 -20.69
N TRP A 34 -4.59 -7.35 -20.57
CA TRP A 34 -5.03 -6.35 -21.53
C TRP A 34 -5.31 -5.05 -20.78
N ALA A 35 -4.24 -4.36 -20.43
CA ALA A 35 -4.36 -3.04 -19.81
C ALA A 35 -5.14 -2.10 -20.72
N LEU A 36 -6.00 -1.28 -20.12
CA LEU A 36 -6.68 -0.23 -20.83
C LEU A 36 -5.64 0.78 -21.34
N ALA A 37 -5.94 1.42 -22.48
CA ALA A 37 -5.12 2.50 -22.97
C ALA A 37 -5.02 3.61 -21.90
N ASN A 38 -3.84 4.21 -21.79
CA ASN A 38 -3.61 5.34 -20.89
C ASN A 38 -4.11 6.65 -21.54
N THR A 39 -5.41 6.73 -21.80
CA THR A 39 -6.09 7.92 -22.35
C THR A 39 -6.81 8.69 -21.23
N PRO A 40 -7.09 10.00 -21.39
CA PRO A 40 -7.80 10.80 -20.38
C PRO A 40 -9.19 10.27 -19.98
N ASP A 41 -9.81 9.45 -20.82
CA ASP A 41 -11.09 8.79 -20.52
C ASP A 41 -10.96 7.64 -19.51
N ASN A 42 -9.74 7.16 -19.26
CA ASN A 42 -9.47 6.14 -18.26
C ASN A 42 -9.40 6.79 -16.86
N PRO A 43 -10.21 6.36 -15.88
CA PRO A 43 -10.15 6.91 -14.52
C PRO A 43 -8.80 6.67 -13.82
N ALA A 44 -7.98 5.74 -14.30
CA ALA A 44 -6.62 5.49 -13.85
C ALA A 44 -5.56 6.18 -14.74
N TYR A 45 -5.93 7.17 -15.54
CA TYR A 45 -5.02 7.92 -16.40
C TYR A 45 -3.90 8.57 -15.57
N VAL A 46 -2.65 8.28 -15.95
CA VAL A 46 -1.47 8.92 -15.38
C VAL A 46 -0.77 9.70 -16.50
N PRO A 47 -0.67 11.05 -16.42
CA PRO A 47 0.08 11.84 -17.39
C PRO A 47 1.54 11.39 -17.42
N LEU A 48 2.11 11.17 -18.61
CA LEU A 48 3.51 10.72 -18.77
C LEU A 48 4.55 11.71 -18.20
N GLU A 49 4.19 12.99 -18.10
CA GLU A 49 5.06 14.07 -17.62
C GLU A 49 4.88 14.38 -16.12
N ALA A 50 3.95 13.70 -15.45
CA ALA A 50 3.79 13.86 -14.01
C ALA A 50 4.84 12.99 -13.32
N GLU A 51 5.87 13.62 -12.74
CA GLU A 51 6.66 12.93 -11.72
C GLU A 51 5.70 12.44 -10.63
N PRO A 52 5.74 11.15 -10.24
CA PRO A 52 4.92 10.68 -9.16
C PRO A 52 5.32 11.45 -7.90
N GLN A 53 4.48 12.38 -7.47
CA GLN A 53 4.56 13.01 -6.16
C GLN A 53 4.24 11.92 -5.14
N ILE A 54 5.22 11.07 -4.86
CA ILE A 54 5.20 10.23 -3.68
C ILE A 54 5.57 11.19 -2.55
N PRO A 55 4.61 11.63 -1.71
CA PRO A 55 4.97 12.42 -0.55
C PRO A 55 5.98 11.58 0.24
N ILE A 56 7.20 12.11 0.41
CA ILE A 56 8.15 11.53 1.34
C ILE A 56 7.60 11.84 2.72
N GLU A 57 6.71 11.00 3.22
CA GLU A 57 6.30 11.05 4.62
C GLU A 57 7.53 10.62 5.44
N VAL A 58 8.13 11.61 6.09
CA VAL A 58 9.30 11.44 6.94
C VAL A 58 9.04 10.29 7.91
N ILE A 59 9.87 9.25 7.85
CA ILE A 59 9.88 8.18 8.85
C ILE A 59 10.35 8.81 10.16
N ASN A 60 9.42 9.17 11.03
CA ASN A 60 9.72 9.65 12.37
C ASN A 60 10.04 8.44 13.26
N ILE A 61 11.33 8.14 13.40
CA ILE A 61 11.79 7.11 14.34
C ILE A 61 11.75 7.74 15.73
N THR A 62 10.68 7.47 16.48
CA THR A 62 10.64 7.75 17.91
C THR A 62 11.15 6.53 18.64
N ASP A 63 12.23 6.71 19.39
CA ASP A 63 12.77 5.66 20.25
C ASP A 63 11.79 5.46 21.41
N ILE A 64 11.44 4.22 21.70
CA ILE A 64 10.56 3.91 22.82
C ILE A 64 11.44 3.92 24.07
N GLY A 65 11.11 4.77 25.05
CA GLY A 65 11.85 4.87 26.30
C GLY A 65 11.97 3.52 27.00
N THR A 66 13.11 3.29 27.65
CA THR A 66 13.42 2.06 28.41
C THR A 66 12.33 1.68 29.40
N GLU A 67 11.62 2.67 29.95
CA GLU A 67 10.48 2.55 30.86
C GLU A 67 9.35 1.64 30.31
N PHE A 68 9.09 1.68 29.00
CA PHE A 68 8.09 0.81 28.37
C PHE A 68 8.50 -0.66 28.41
N PHE A 69 9.79 -0.94 28.14
CA PHE A 69 10.31 -2.31 28.15
C PHE A 69 10.39 -2.88 29.56
N GLU A 70 10.65 -2.03 30.57
CA GLU A 70 10.58 -2.43 31.97
C GLU A 70 9.16 -2.81 32.38
N GLY A 71 8.15 -2.01 32.01
CA GLY A 71 6.74 -2.32 32.29
C GLY A 71 6.25 -3.64 31.66
N VAL A 72 6.71 -3.96 30.45
CA VAL A 72 6.41 -5.26 29.80
C VAL A 72 7.11 -6.43 30.52
N ARG A 73 8.33 -6.23 31.03
CA ARG A 73 9.09 -7.29 31.71
C ARG A 73 8.49 -7.67 33.07
N GLU A 74 7.80 -6.73 33.71
CA GLU A 74 7.19 -6.91 35.04
C GLU A 74 5.75 -7.44 34.99
N SER A 75 5.15 -7.56 33.80
CA SER A 75 3.82 -8.17 33.57
C SER A 75 3.91 -9.65 33.26
#